data_AF-A0A430HGA1-F1
#
_entry.id   AF-A0A430HGA1-F1
#
_cell.length_a   1.000
_cell.length_b   1.000
_cell.length_c   1.000
_cell.angle_alpha   90.00
_cell.angle_beta   90.00
_cell.angle_gamma   90.00
#
_symmetry.space_group_name_H-M   'P 1'
#
loop_
_entity.id
_entity.type
_entity.pdbx_description
1 polymer ?
#
loop_
_entity_poly.entity_id
_entity_poly.type
_entity_poly.pdbx_seq_one_letter_code
_entity_poly.pdbx_strand_id
1 'polypeptide(L)' 'MLTNEMKRQIFLKLRSENYRASLRLEGLVPSPVSTSEPVVKKIALPLKKKHGR' A
#
# COMPACT_ATOMS: atom_id res chain seq x y z
N MET A 1 21.66 -3.78 19.36
CA MET A 1 21.02 -4.50 18.23
C MET A 1 19.52 -4.46 18.41
N LEU A 2 18.74 -4.24 17.34
CA LEU A 2 17.28 -4.35 17.38
C LEU A 2 16.85 -5.81 17.49
N THR A 3 15.89 -6.10 18.37
CA THR A 3 15.28 -7.43 18.47
C THR A 3 14.41 -7.71 17.24
N ASN A 4 14.14 -8.99 16.97
CA ASN A 4 13.30 -9.39 15.85
C ASN A 4 11.88 -8.79 15.96
N GLU A 5 11.34 -8.68 17.17
CA GLU A 5 10.04 -8.05 17.39
C GLU A 5 10.06 -6.56 17.08
N MET A 6 11.10 -5.83 17.51
CA MET A 6 11.23 -4.41 17.18
C MET A 6 11.36 -4.18 15.67
N LYS A 7 12.09 -5.05 14.95
CA LYS A 7 12.17 -4.99 13.48
C LYS A 7 10.81 -5.21 12.83
N ARG A 8 10.01 -6.15 13.33
CA ARG A 8 8.65 -6.44 12.84
C ARG A 8 7.73 -5.24 13.03
N GLN A 9 7.76 -4.59 14.20
CA GLN A 9 6.96 -3.41 14.47
C GLN A 9 7.32 -2.23 13.55
N ILE A 10 8.63 -2.00 13.33
CA ILE A 10 9.11 -0.97 12.40
C ILE A 10 8.65 -1.26 10.97
N PHE A 11 8.77 -2.52 10.52
CA PHE A 11 8.31 -2.92 9.20
C PHE A 11 6.81 -2.68 9.01
N LEU A 12 5.98 -3.13 9.97
CA LEU A 12 4.53 -2.93 9.88
C LEU A 12 4.14 -1.45 9.82
N LYS A 13 4.85 -0.60 10.58
CA LYS A 13 4.61 0.85 10.59
C LYS A 13 4.94 1.50 9.24
N LEU A 14 6.05 1.12 8.61
CA LEU A 14 6.58 1.80 7.42
C LEU A 14 6.19 1.15 6.09
N ARG A 15 5.70 -0.10 6.09
CA ARG A 15 5.44 -0.88 4.87
C ARG A 15 4.56 -0.14 3.86
N SER A 16 3.46 0.46 4.31
CA SER A 16 2.50 1.14 3.44
C SER A 16 3.06 2.43 2.83
N GLU A 17 3.83 3.18 3.62
CA GLU A 17 4.47 4.42 3.18
C GLU A 17 5.58 4.12 2.17
N ASN A 18 6.42 3.13 2.47
CA ASN A 18 7.47 2.68 1.58
C ASN A 18 6.90 2.16 0.26
N TYR A 19 5.82 1.37 0.29
CA TYR A 19 5.17 0.91 -0.93
C TYR A 19 4.68 2.08 -1.80
N ARG A 20 4.05 3.10 -1.20
CA ARG A 20 3.62 4.31 -1.94
C ARG A 20 4.79 5.12 -2.48
N ALA A 21 5.87 5.24 -1.70
CA ALA A 21 7.08 5.91 -2.13
C ALA A 21 7.72 5.18 -3.32
N SER A 22 7.81 3.84 -3.27
CA SER A 22 8.28 3.01 -4.38
C SER A 22 7.46 3.22 -5.65
N LEU A 23 6.12 3.22 -5.55
CA LEU A 23 5.25 3.50 -6.69
C LEU A 23 5.53 4.88 -7.31
N ARG A 24 5.72 5.92 -6.48
CA ARG A 24 6.04 7.27 -6.96
C ARG A 24 7.38 7.34 -7.69
N LEU A 25 8.39 6.60 -7.20
CA LEU A 25 9.70 6.51 -7.87
C LEU A 25 9.60 5.83 -9.23
N GLU A 26 8.69 4.86 -9.38
CA GLU A 26 8.37 4.21 -10.65
C GLU A 26 7.45 5.05 -11.55
N GLY A 27 7.10 6.28 -11.16
CA GLY A 27 6.19 7.15 -11.91
C GLY A 27 4.72 6.72 -11.85
N LEU A 28 4.39 5.72 -11.03
CA LEU A 28 3.02 5.30 -10.77
C LEU A 28 2.44 6.21 -9.69
N VAL A 29 1.33 6.90 -9.99
CA VAL A 29 0.63 7.74 -8.99
C VAL A 29 -0.32 6.87 -8.18
N PRO A 30 0.00 6.49 -6.93
CA PRO A 30 -0.96 5.81 -6.07
C PRO A 30 -2.11 6.77 -5.74
N SER A 31 -3.34 6.32 -5.99
CA SER A 31 -4.56 7.05 -5.63
C SER A 31 -4.56 7.41 -4.13
N PRO A 32 -4.90 8.65 -3.74
CA PRO A 32 -4.92 9.05 -2.35
C PRO A 32 -5.99 8.27 -1.59
N VAL A 33 -5.56 7.45 -0.61
CA VAL A 33 -6.50 6.79 0.30
C VAL A 33 -7.03 7.84 1.26
N SER A 34 -8.23 8.35 1.00
CA SER A 34 -9.00 9.17 1.93
C SER A 34 -9.19 8.41 3.24
N THR A 35 -8.78 9.03 4.35
CA THR A 35 -8.83 8.49 5.72
C THR A 35 -10.19 8.73 6.40
N SER A 36 -11.28 8.71 5.64
CA SER A 36 -12.64 8.88 6.15
C SER A 36 -13.55 7.75 5.68
N GLU A 37 -13.41 6.55 6.25
CA GLU A 37 -14.48 5.56 6.47
C GLU A 37 -13.93 4.21 6.97
N PRO A 38 -14.72 3.42 7.74
CA PRO A 38 -14.23 2.26 8.45
C PRO A 38 -13.94 1.10 7.50
N VAL A 39 -12.80 0.46 7.78
CA VAL A 39 -12.38 -0.93 7.52
C VAL A 39 -13.28 -1.80 6.62
N VAL A 40 -12.60 -2.42 5.65
CA VAL A 40 -12.93 -3.63 4.86
C VAL A 40 -13.53 -3.39 3.47
N LYS A 41 -12.84 -3.99 2.48
CA LYS A 41 -13.20 -4.22 1.07
C LYS A 41 -12.75 -3.13 0.08
N LYS A 42 -11.48 -3.18 -0.34
CA LYS A 42 -11.08 -2.86 -1.74
C LYS A 42 -9.63 -3.18 -2.11
N ILE A 43 -8.93 -4.05 -1.38
CA ILE A 43 -7.61 -4.57 -1.81
C ILE A 43 -7.71 -6.09 -2.03
N ALA A 44 -8.69 -6.47 -2.83
CA ALA A 44 -8.79 -7.74 -3.52
C ALA A 44 -9.91 -7.61 -4.56
N LEU A 45 -9.86 -6.57 -5.40
CA LEU A 45 -10.56 -6.65 -6.67
C LEU A 45 -9.54 -7.14 -7.68
N PRO A 46 -9.77 -8.26 -8.37
CA PRO A 46 -8.92 -8.64 -9.47
C PRO A 46 -8.94 -7.47 -10.45
N LEU A 47 -7.78 -7.10 -10.97
CA LEU A 47 -7.65 -6.27 -12.16
C LEU A 47 -8.52 -6.89 -13.27
N LYS A 48 -9.83 -6.57 -13.30
CA LYS A 48 -10.70 -6.79 -14.44
C LYS A 48 -10.24 -5.79 -15.49
N LYS A 49 -9.22 -6.23 -16.22
CA LYS A 49 -8.75 -5.74 -17.50
C LYS A 49 -9.97 -5.38 -18.35
N LYS A 50 -10.32 -4.09 -18.41
CA LYS A 50 -11.20 -3.59 -19.46
C LYS A 50 -10.30 -3.15 -20.61
N HIS A 51 -9.85 -4.13 -21.40
CA HIS A 51 -9.47 -3.87 -22.78
C HIS A 51 -10.78 -3.69 -23.55
N GLY A 52 -11.10 -2.46 -23.90
CA GLY A 52 -12.07 -2.12 -24.94
C GLY A 52 -11.29 -1.47 -26.07
N ARG A 53 -11.43 -2.04 -27.26
CA ARG A 53 -10.88 -1.50 -28.53
C ARG A 53 -11.33 -0.06 -28.75
#